data_AF-A0A0B1RZ91-F1
#
_entry.id   AF-A0A0B1RZ91-F1
#
_cell.length_a   1.000
_cell.length_b   1.000
_cell.length_c   1.000
_cell.angle_alpha   90.00
_cell.angle_beta   90.00
_cell.angle_gamma   90.00
#
_symmetry.space_group_name_H-M   'P 1'
#
loop_
_entity.id
_entity.type
_entity.pdbx_description
1 polymer ?
#
loop_
_entity_poly.entity_id
_entity_poly.type
_entity_poly.pdbx_seq_one_letter_code
_entity_poly.pdbx_strand_id
1 'polypeptide(L)'
;MRAAGLHEYWQDMKEVTCGRVAHYFAAYAYGCMSDPSKIVAMHTADLYKTALLRSGIPLERAKNWKLARTATSETDYTISCELERPLSYVFRPTLILAMNACMDNMFRLFRVVELLTSVSSDRKTDEDYRQVNENRAIAERRVRHMCFIVSKLLLLVSVIKDLFVGKVNSIFDRHAVALQRAQEVEEVDDTLSRAETELQALMARTDIRRQFHEIVDLLKRLAEEIRLKSVSNDLRSSTLLRWHKATVGAVDFLS
;
A
#
# COMPACT_ATOMS: atom_id res chain seq x y z
N MET A 1 2.42 -18.20 -27.04
CA MET A 1 2.45 -17.45 -25.76
C MET A 1 3.60 -16.45 -25.68
N ARG A 2 4.87 -16.84 -25.86
CA ARG A 2 6.02 -15.92 -25.77
C ARG A 2 5.94 -14.73 -26.75
N ALA A 3 5.65 -15.00 -28.03
CA ALA A 3 5.46 -13.96 -29.04
C ALA A 3 4.26 -13.02 -28.75
N ALA A 4 3.33 -13.43 -27.88
CA ALA A 4 2.19 -12.60 -27.46
C ALA A 4 2.51 -11.73 -26.24
N GLY A 5 3.73 -11.79 -25.68
CA GLY A 5 4.15 -10.94 -24.57
C GLY A 5 3.94 -11.54 -23.17
N LEU A 6 3.88 -12.87 -23.03
CA LEU A 6 3.61 -13.54 -21.74
C LEU A 6 4.52 -13.05 -20.60
N HIS A 7 5.81 -12.92 -20.87
CA HIS A 7 6.78 -12.54 -19.84
C HIS A 7 6.64 -11.06 -19.47
N GLU A 8 6.43 -10.21 -20.47
CA GLU A 8 6.23 -8.78 -20.33
C GLU A 8 4.99 -8.48 -19.48
N TYR A 9 3.86 -9.15 -19.75
CA TYR A 9 2.66 -8.97 -18.95
C TYR A 9 2.81 -9.53 -17.53
N TRP A 10 3.57 -10.61 -17.34
CA TRP A 10 3.89 -11.10 -15.99
C TRP A 10 4.72 -10.09 -15.18
N GLN A 11 5.69 -9.43 -15.83
CA GLN A 11 6.45 -8.35 -15.20
C GLN A 11 5.57 -7.13 -14.92
N ASP A 12 4.71 -6.74 -15.88
CA ASP A 12 3.76 -5.64 -15.66
C ASP A 12 2.84 -5.95 -14.47
N MET A 13 2.35 -7.20 -14.33
CA MET A 13 1.56 -7.66 -13.17
C MET A 13 2.31 -7.48 -11.85
N LYS A 14 3.59 -7.84 -11.79
CA LYS A 14 4.45 -7.61 -10.62
C LYS A 14 4.55 -6.12 -10.29
N GLU A 15 4.86 -5.30 -11.30
CA GLU A 15 5.05 -3.86 -11.15
C GLU A 15 3.79 -3.15 -10.66
N VAL A 16 2.62 -3.55 -11.17
CA VAL A 16 1.31 -3.03 -10.77
C VAL A 16 0.89 -3.52 -9.37
N THR A 17 1.23 -4.75 -9.00
CA THR A 17 0.83 -5.31 -7.69
C THR A 17 1.67 -4.77 -6.55
N CYS A 18 3.00 -4.79 -6.70
CA CYS A 18 3.93 -4.49 -5.62
C CYS A 18 5.21 -3.73 -6.01
N GLY A 19 5.40 -3.43 -7.29
CA GLY A 19 6.60 -2.76 -7.80
C GLY A 19 6.45 -1.24 -7.97
N ARG A 20 7.13 -0.71 -9.00
CA ARG A 20 7.27 0.73 -9.24
C ARG A 20 5.94 1.40 -9.55
N VAL A 21 5.04 0.74 -10.30
CA VAL A 21 3.72 1.33 -10.60
C VAL A 21 2.94 1.53 -9.33
N ALA A 22 2.84 0.50 -8.48
CA ALA A 22 2.13 0.58 -7.21
C ALA A 22 2.72 1.69 -6.32
N HIS A 23 4.04 1.79 -6.26
CA HIS A 23 4.74 2.81 -5.47
C HIS A 23 4.49 4.23 -5.99
N TYR A 24 4.67 4.47 -7.29
CA TYR A 24 4.42 5.79 -7.89
C TYR A 24 2.97 6.20 -7.77
N PHE A 25 2.03 5.28 -8.03
CA PHE A 25 0.62 5.55 -7.87
C PHE A 25 0.28 5.92 -6.43
N ALA A 26 0.75 5.15 -5.44
CA ALA A 26 0.50 5.45 -4.04
C ALA A 26 1.12 6.80 -3.63
N ALA A 27 2.33 7.12 -4.11
CA ALA A 27 2.96 8.42 -3.86
C ALA A 27 2.16 9.59 -4.45
N TYR A 28 1.57 9.43 -5.64
CA TYR A 28 0.72 10.47 -6.23
C TYR A 28 -0.65 10.55 -5.56
N ALA A 29 -1.30 9.41 -5.33
CA ALA A 29 -2.63 9.35 -4.77
C ALA A 29 -2.65 9.82 -3.31
N TYR A 30 -1.64 9.49 -2.51
CA TYR A 30 -1.61 9.81 -1.08
C TYR A 30 -0.68 10.97 -0.76
N GLY A 31 0.48 11.07 -1.41
CA GLY A 31 1.47 12.13 -1.17
C GLY A 31 1.04 13.52 -1.64
N CYS A 32 0.06 13.61 -2.53
CA CYS A 32 -0.58 14.88 -2.89
C CYS A 32 -1.71 15.27 -1.93
N MET A 33 -2.24 14.35 -1.12
CA MET A 33 -3.34 14.64 -0.17
C MET A 33 -2.86 15.26 1.15
N SER A 34 -1.56 15.37 1.37
CA SER A 34 -0.93 16.03 2.52
C SER A 34 -0.63 17.53 2.28
N ASP A 35 -0.71 18.00 1.03
CA ASP A 35 -0.61 19.42 0.65
C ASP A 35 -1.81 19.80 -0.26
N PRO A 36 -2.90 20.35 0.31
CA PRO A 36 -4.11 20.71 -0.43
C PRO A 36 -3.86 21.69 -1.59
N SER A 37 -2.77 22.47 -1.53
CA SER A 37 -2.39 23.45 -2.56
C SER A 37 -1.75 22.81 -3.80
N LYS A 38 -1.28 21.56 -3.68
CA LYS A 38 -0.73 20.73 -4.77
C LYS A 38 -1.73 19.72 -5.32
N ILE A 39 -3.00 19.78 -4.88
CA ILE A 39 -4.11 19.11 -5.55
C ILE A 39 -4.29 19.79 -6.92
N VAL A 40 -3.38 19.50 -7.85
CA VAL A 40 -3.79 19.45 -9.24
C VAL A 40 -4.85 18.36 -9.25
N ALA A 41 -6.08 18.72 -9.59
CA ALA A 41 -7.20 17.81 -9.76
C ALA A 41 -6.94 16.85 -10.94
N MET A 42 -5.84 16.10 -10.92
CA MET A 42 -5.62 15.00 -11.83
C MET A 42 -6.58 13.90 -11.40
N HIS A 43 -7.42 13.51 -12.35
CA HIS A 43 -8.34 12.40 -12.15
C HIS A 43 -7.52 11.16 -11.76
N THR A 44 -8.02 10.30 -10.87
CA THR A 44 -7.28 9.11 -10.39
C THR A 44 -6.77 8.24 -11.55
N ALA A 45 -7.51 8.19 -12.65
CA ALA A 45 -7.10 7.52 -13.88
C ALA A 45 -5.82 8.12 -14.50
N ASP A 46 -5.65 9.44 -14.47
CA ASP A 46 -4.47 10.13 -15.00
C ASP A 46 -3.25 9.92 -14.11
N LEU A 47 -3.44 9.89 -12.79
CA LEU A 47 -2.39 9.52 -11.84
C LEU A 47 -1.89 8.11 -12.08
N TYR A 48 -2.81 7.16 -12.29
CA TYR A 48 -2.47 5.78 -12.60
C TYR A 48 -1.75 5.64 -13.95
N LYS A 49 -2.24 6.31 -14.99
CA LYS A 49 -1.58 6.35 -16.31
C LYS A 49 -0.17 6.93 -16.21
N THR A 50 0.00 7.98 -15.41
CA THR A 50 1.32 8.58 -15.16
C THR A 50 2.25 7.60 -14.44
N ALA A 51 1.74 6.87 -13.44
CA ALA A 51 2.50 5.85 -12.72
C ALA A 51 2.94 4.68 -13.62
N LEU A 52 2.07 4.22 -14.54
CA LEU A 52 2.40 3.20 -15.55
C LEU A 52 3.54 3.67 -16.46
N LEU A 53 3.46 4.88 -17.01
CA LEU A 53 4.48 5.38 -17.94
C LEU A 53 5.80 5.66 -17.23
N ARG A 54 5.77 6.22 -16.01
CA ARG A 54 6.99 6.50 -15.23
C ARG A 54 7.68 5.24 -14.71
N SER A 55 6.96 4.13 -14.53
CA SER A 55 7.56 2.85 -14.14
C SER A 55 8.30 2.16 -15.28
N GLY A 56 8.14 2.64 -16.52
CA GLY A 56 8.74 2.09 -17.74
C GLY A 56 7.83 1.15 -18.52
N ILE A 57 6.53 1.05 -18.21
CA ILE A 57 5.59 0.26 -19.01
C ILE A 57 5.33 1.00 -20.34
N PRO A 58 5.58 0.38 -21.50
CA PRO A 58 5.35 1.00 -22.80
C PRO A 58 3.88 1.38 -23.00
N LEU A 59 3.63 2.48 -23.71
CA LEU A 59 2.29 3.02 -23.96
C LEU A 59 1.32 1.98 -24.51
N GLU A 60 1.80 1.10 -25.41
CA GLU A 60 1.00 0.03 -26.02
C GLU A 60 0.48 -1.01 -25.04
N ARG A 61 1.20 -1.29 -23.94
CA ARG A 61 0.71 -2.17 -22.87
C ARG A 61 0.00 -1.40 -21.78
N ALA A 62 0.43 -0.18 -21.49
CA ALA A 62 -0.19 0.68 -20.48
C ALA A 62 -1.68 0.93 -20.76
N LYS A 63 -2.09 1.02 -22.04
CA LYS A 63 -3.51 1.20 -22.43
C LYS A 63 -4.43 0.06 -21.98
N ASN A 64 -3.88 -1.13 -21.75
CA ASN A 64 -4.63 -2.32 -21.35
C ASN A 64 -4.85 -2.38 -19.84
N TRP A 65 -4.11 -1.58 -19.07
CA TRP A 65 -4.24 -1.48 -17.62
C TRP A 65 -5.19 -0.35 -17.26
N LYS A 66 -6.24 -0.67 -16.50
CA LYS A 66 -7.23 0.29 -16.03
C LYS A 66 -7.34 0.22 -14.52
N LEU A 67 -7.66 1.37 -13.91
CA LEU A 67 -7.91 1.50 -12.49
C LEU A 67 -9.32 2.04 -12.30
N ALA A 68 -10.12 1.34 -11.50
CA ALA A 68 -11.42 1.78 -11.04
C ALA A 68 -11.39 1.99 -9.52
N ARG A 69 -12.17 2.95 -9.03
CA ARG A 69 -12.44 3.11 -7.60
C ARG A 69 -13.74 2.38 -7.28
N THR A 70 -13.70 1.42 -6.37
CA THR A 70 -14.82 0.49 -6.14
C THR A 70 -15.66 0.81 -4.89
N ALA A 71 -15.16 1.66 -3.99
CA ALA A 71 -15.86 2.06 -2.77
C ALA A 71 -15.57 3.52 -2.37
N THR A 72 -16.18 3.95 -1.25
CA THR A 72 -15.99 5.27 -0.63
C THR A 72 -14.64 5.44 0.06
N SER A 73 -13.96 4.37 0.46
CA SER A 73 -12.63 4.44 1.09
C SER A 73 -11.56 4.99 0.14
N GLU A 74 -10.55 5.67 0.69
CA GLU A 74 -9.47 6.32 -0.08
C GLU A 74 -8.48 5.33 -0.70
N THR A 75 -8.44 4.08 -0.19
CA THR A 75 -7.50 3.03 -0.62
C THR A 75 -8.12 2.00 -1.57
N ASP A 76 -9.43 2.09 -1.80
CA ASP A 76 -10.20 1.02 -2.44
C ASP A 76 -10.18 1.18 -3.96
N TYR A 77 -9.07 0.73 -4.54
CA TYR A 77 -8.85 0.68 -5.97
C TYR A 77 -8.86 -0.75 -6.47
N THR A 78 -9.32 -0.93 -7.70
CA THR A 78 -9.29 -2.21 -8.39
C THR A 78 -8.66 -2.02 -9.76
N ILE A 79 -7.61 -2.78 -10.02
CA ILE A 79 -6.98 -2.89 -11.33
C ILE A 79 -7.70 -3.93 -12.17
N SER A 80 -7.79 -3.66 -13.46
CA SER A 80 -8.18 -4.62 -14.49
C SER A 80 -7.20 -4.56 -15.65
N CYS A 81 -7.00 -5.70 -16.32
CA CYS A 81 -6.14 -5.80 -17.48
C CYS A 81 -6.90 -6.43 -18.64
N GLU A 82 -6.98 -5.72 -19.77
CA GLU A 82 -7.63 -6.20 -21.00
C GLU A 82 -6.60 -6.95 -21.84
N LEU A 83 -6.74 -8.27 -21.91
CA LEU A 83 -5.83 -9.15 -22.65
C LEU A 83 -6.56 -9.81 -23.81
N GLU A 84 -5.92 -9.81 -24.99
CA GLU A 84 -6.40 -10.53 -26.16
C GLU A 84 -5.93 -12.00 -26.14
N ARG A 85 -6.56 -12.84 -26.97
CA ARG A 85 -6.09 -14.21 -27.18
C ARG A 85 -4.68 -14.18 -27.80
N PRO A 86 -3.77 -15.07 -27.39
CA PRO A 86 -3.99 -16.21 -26.51
C PRO A 86 -3.78 -15.92 -25.01
N LEU A 87 -3.37 -14.71 -24.61
CA LEU A 87 -3.02 -14.39 -23.22
C LEU A 87 -4.21 -14.48 -22.26
N SER A 88 -5.40 -14.04 -22.68
CA SER A 88 -6.62 -14.14 -21.87
C SER A 88 -7.07 -15.57 -21.57
N TYR A 89 -6.50 -16.58 -22.23
CA TYR A 89 -6.75 -17.98 -21.90
C TYR A 89 -6.05 -18.39 -20.60
N VAL A 90 -4.79 -18.00 -20.42
CA VAL A 90 -3.96 -18.43 -19.28
C VAL A 90 -3.99 -17.42 -18.13
N PHE A 91 -4.12 -16.13 -18.43
CA PHE A 91 -4.29 -15.09 -17.42
C PHE A 91 -5.75 -14.96 -17.03
N ARG A 92 -6.17 -15.85 -16.12
CA ARG A 92 -7.55 -15.88 -15.63
C ARG A 92 -7.89 -14.60 -14.86
N PRO A 93 -9.14 -14.12 -14.91
CA PRO A 93 -9.58 -12.98 -14.12
C PRO A 93 -9.35 -13.15 -12.60
N THR A 94 -9.38 -14.39 -12.11
CA THR A 94 -9.16 -14.73 -10.69
C THR A 94 -7.75 -14.38 -10.20
N LEU A 95 -6.74 -14.48 -11.07
CA LEU A 95 -5.39 -14.03 -10.76
C LEU A 95 -5.34 -12.50 -10.55
N ILE A 96 -6.05 -11.73 -11.38
CA ILE A 96 -6.15 -10.28 -11.20
C ILE A 96 -6.85 -9.95 -9.87
N LEU A 97 -7.84 -10.73 -9.44
CA LEU A 97 -8.47 -10.58 -8.13
C LEU A 97 -7.49 -10.85 -6.98
N ALA A 98 -6.66 -11.90 -7.10
CA ALA A 98 -5.62 -12.19 -6.11
C ALA A 98 -4.58 -11.06 -6.01
N MET A 99 -4.15 -10.52 -7.15
CA MET A 99 -3.27 -9.36 -7.22
C MET A 99 -3.88 -8.11 -6.57
N ASN A 100 -5.16 -7.82 -6.87
CA ASN A 100 -5.90 -6.72 -6.27
C ASN A 100 -5.91 -6.80 -4.74
N ALA A 101 -6.13 -7.99 -4.17
CA ALA A 101 -6.10 -8.18 -2.72
C ALA A 101 -4.71 -7.88 -2.12
N CYS A 102 -3.63 -8.30 -2.79
CA CYS A 102 -2.27 -7.93 -2.36
C CYS A 102 -2.01 -6.42 -2.49
N MET A 103 -2.47 -5.81 -3.58
CA MET A 103 -2.32 -4.37 -3.85
C MET A 103 -3.06 -3.51 -2.81
N ASP A 104 -4.25 -3.93 -2.36
CA ASP A 104 -4.99 -3.21 -1.31
C ASP A 104 -4.20 -3.12 0.00
N ASN A 105 -3.63 -4.22 0.48
CA ASN A 105 -2.77 -4.19 1.68
C ASN A 105 -1.53 -3.31 1.51
N MET A 106 -0.91 -3.37 0.35
CA MET A 106 0.17 -2.47 -0.06
C MET A 106 -0.26 -0.99 0.06
N PHE A 107 -1.41 -0.63 -0.51
CA PHE A 107 -1.92 0.73 -0.49
C PHE A 107 -2.32 1.21 0.91
N ARG A 108 -2.88 0.34 1.75
CA ARG A 108 -3.12 0.63 3.17
C ARG A 108 -1.81 0.99 3.89
N LEU A 109 -0.75 0.21 3.67
CA LEU A 109 0.57 0.47 4.27
C LEU A 109 1.18 1.79 3.76
N PHE A 110 1.08 2.08 2.46
CA PHE A 110 1.52 3.37 1.91
C PHE A 110 0.73 4.54 2.50
N ARG A 111 -0.58 4.40 2.65
CA ARG A 111 -1.42 5.44 3.26
C ARG A 111 -1.02 5.71 4.71
N VAL A 112 -0.71 4.66 5.48
CA VAL A 112 -0.18 4.78 6.86
C VAL A 112 1.13 5.57 6.87
N VAL A 113 2.09 5.20 6.02
CA VAL A 113 3.39 5.91 5.92
C VAL A 113 3.17 7.39 5.64
N GLU A 114 2.28 7.72 4.70
CA GLU A 114 2.03 9.10 4.31
C GLU A 114 1.36 9.93 5.42
N LEU A 115 0.33 9.37 6.07
CA LEU A 115 -0.34 10.04 7.20
C LEU A 115 0.64 10.35 8.33
N LEU A 116 1.50 9.39 8.68
CA LEU A 116 2.49 9.57 9.74
C LEU A 116 3.63 10.52 9.33
N THR A 117 4.04 10.50 8.06
CA THR A 117 5.05 11.42 7.51
C THR A 117 4.54 12.86 7.52
N SER A 118 3.27 13.06 7.14
CA SER A 118 2.59 14.36 7.24
C SER A 118 2.59 14.88 8.68
N VAL A 119 2.21 14.05 9.66
CA VAL A 119 2.23 14.45 11.08
C VAL A 119 3.66 14.81 11.56
N SER A 120 4.68 14.11 11.05
CA SER A 120 6.08 14.38 11.39
C SER A 120 6.60 15.69 10.77
N SER A 121 6.02 16.09 9.65
CA SER A 121 6.42 17.28 8.89
C SER A 121 5.69 18.54 9.35
N ASP A 122 4.51 18.39 9.96
CA ASP A 122 3.71 19.47 10.52
C ASP A 122 4.41 20.13 11.71
N ARG A 123 4.97 21.31 11.49
CA ARG A 123 5.54 22.14 12.55
C ARG A 123 4.42 22.87 13.27
N LYS A 124 4.20 22.54 14.54
CA LYS A 124 3.29 23.28 15.42
C LYS A 124 3.82 24.68 15.68
N THR A 125 2.96 25.67 15.42
CA THR A 125 3.24 27.10 15.57
C THR A 125 2.87 27.59 16.98
N ASP A 126 3.31 28.79 17.33
CA ASP A 126 2.94 29.43 18.59
C ASP A 126 1.42 29.66 18.72
N GLU A 127 0.70 29.85 17.60
CA GLU A 127 -0.75 29.99 17.58
C GLU A 127 -1.46 28.68 17.92
N ASP A 128 -0.95 27.54 17.42
CA ASP A 128 -1.48 26.22 17.77
C ASP A 128 -1.42 26.00 19.30
N TYR A 129 -0.31 26.35 19.94
CA TYR A 129 -0.18 26.20 21.39
C TYR A 129 -1.10 27.12 22.19
N ARG A 130 -1.48 28.28 21.65
CA ARG A 130 -2.42 29.22 22.29
C ARG A 130 -3.87 28.75 22.23
N GLN A 131 -4.24 27.98 21.21
CA GLN A 131 -5.60 27.44 21.06
C GLN A 131 -5.96 26.43 22.15
N VAL A 132 -4.94 25.75 22.71
CA VAL A 132 -5.12 24.86 23.84
C VAL A 132 -5.01 25.73 25.10
N ASN A 133 -6.09 25.84 25.86
CA ASN A 133 -6.16 26.60 27.11
C ASN A 133 -5.37 25.89 28.25
N GLU A 134 -4.14 25.46 27.95
CA GLU A 134 -3.24 24.67 28.78
C GLU A 134 -1.86 25.36 28.88
N ASN A 135 -1.10 25.01 29.91
CA ASN A 135 0.28 25.45 30.04
C ASN A 135 1.10 25.00 28.81
N ARG A 136 1.73 25.94 28.11
CA ARG A 136 2.57 25.71 26.92
C ARG A 136 3.56 24.56 27.10
N ALA A 137 4.20 24.46 28.26
CA ALA A 137 5.18 23.40 28.54
C ALA A 137 4.56 21.99 28.51
N ILE A 138 3.29 21.86 28.92
CA ILE A 138 2.53 20.61 28.87
C ILE A 138 2.19 20.26 27.43
N ALA A 139 1.67 21.22 26.66
CA ALA A 139 1.32 21.02 25.25
C ALA A 139 2.54 20.60 24.41
N GLU A 140 3.68 21.28 24.58
CA GLU A 140 4.93 20.91 23.92
C GLU A 140 5.40 19.50 24.31
N ARG A 141 5.28 19.10 25.58
CA ARG A 141 5.62 17.74 26.03
C ARG A 141 4.73 16.69 25.35
N ARG A 142 3.45 16.98 25.16
CA ARG A 142 2.51 16.09 24.47
C ARG A 142 2.81 15.96 22.98
N VAL A 143 3.14 17.06 22.32
CA VAL A 143 3.61 17.04 20.92
C VAL A 143 4.88 16.19 20.78
N ARG A 144 5.87 16.36 21.66
CA ARG A 144 7.08 15.52 21.66
C ARG A 144 6.77 14.04 21.83
N HIS A 145 5.84 13.67 22.72
CA HIS A 145 5.44 12.28 22.91
C HIS A 145 4.72 11.72 21.67
N MET A 146 3.84 12.50 21.04
CA MET A 146 3.22 12.13 19.77
C MET A 146 4.29 11.88 18.70
N CYS A 147 5.24 12.80 18.50
CA CYS A 147 6.32 12.62 17.52
C CYS A 147 7.14 11.35 17.78
N PHE A 148 7.44 11.04 19.05
CA PHE A 148 8.10 9.78 19.41
C PHE A 148 7.29 8.55 18.97
N ILE A 149 5.98 8.52 19.27
CA ILE A 149 5.09 7.43 18.86
C ILE A 149 5.06 7.31 17.33
N VAL A 150 4.90 8.43 16.62
CA VAL A 150 4.88 8.48 15.15
C VAL A 150 6.17 7.93 14.55
N SER A 151 7.35 8.31 15.08
CA SER A 151 8.63 7.76 14.61
C SER A 151 8.73 6.24 14.81
N LYS A 152 8.21 5.70 15.92
CA LYS A 152 8.17 4.25 16.15
C LYS A 152 7.21 3.53 15.21
N LEU A 153 6.03 4.11 14.97
CA LEU A 153 5.07 3.56 14.02
C LEU A 153 5.59 3.60 12.57
N LEU A 154 6.31 4.66 12.18
CA LEU A 154 6.97 4.76 10.87
C LEU A 154 8.02 3.67 10.66
N LEU A 155 8.81 3.36 11.68
CA LEU A 155 9.76 2.25 11.63
C LEU A 155 9.03 0.92 11.46
N LEU A 156 7.99 0.70 12.28
CA LEU A 156 7.20 -0.53 12.29
C LEU A 156 6.54 -0.80 10.94
N VAL A 157 5.83 0.19 10.38
CA VAL A 157 5.18 0.06 9.08
C VAL A 157 6.19 -0.16 7.95
N SER A 158 7.39 0.44 8.04
CA SER A 158 8.44 0.25 7.03
C SER A 158 8.90 -1.20 7.00
N VAL A 159 9.18 -1.79 8.17
CA VAL A 159 9.57 -3.22 8.28
C VAL A 159 8.47 -4.14 7.74
N ILE A 160 7.22 -3.93 8.15
CA ILE A 160 6.08 -4.75 7.72
C ILE A 160 5.87 -4.65 6.20
N LYS A 161 5.95 -3.43 5.66
CA LYS A 161 5.83 -3.18 4.22
C LYS A 161 6.94 -3.89 3.45
N ASP A 162 8.20 -3.78 3.88
CA ASP A 162 9.32 -4.39 3.19
C ASP A 162 9.24 -5.93 3.21
N LEU A 163 8.81 -6.52 4.34
CA LEU A 163 8.55 -7.97 4.44
C LEU A 163 7.43 -8.42 3.51
N PHE A 164 6.31 -7.68 3.48
CA PHE A 164 5.17 -8.00 2.64
C PHE A 164 5.51 -7.89 1.15
N VAL A 165 6.11 -6.76 0.74
CA VAL A 165 6.60 -6.52 -0.62
C VAL A 165 7.60 -7.58 -1.03
N GLY A 166 8.56 -7.91 -0.16
CA GLY A 166 9.55 -8.95 -0.41
C GLY A 166 8.90 -10.32 -0.66
N LYS A 167 7.85 -10.67 0.09
CA LYS A 167 7.13 -11.93 -0.09
C LYS A 167 6.34 -11.98 -1.39
N VAL A 168 5.61 -10.91 -1.74
CA VAL A 168 4.87 -10.83 -3.01
C VAL A 168 5.84 -10.86 -4.20
N ASN A 169 6.92 -10.08 -4.16
CA ASN A 169 7.96 -10.09 -5.19
C ASN A 169 8.57 -11.48 -5.38
N SER A 170 8.86 -12.20 -4.30
CA SER A 170 9.41 -13.56 -4.36
C SER A 170 8.49 -14.56 -5.09
N ILE A 171 7.16 -14.39 -5.00
CA ILE A 171 6.20 -15.20 -5.78
C ILE A 171 6.37 -14.87 -7.27
N PHE A 172 6.31 -13.59 -7.63
CA PHE A 172 6.47 -13.17 -9.02
C PHE A 172 7.81 -13.63 -9.63
N ASP A 173 8.92 -13.47 -8.91
CA ASP A 173 10.25 -13.82 -9.41
C ASP A 173 10.45 -15.32 -9.58
N ARG A 174 9.97 -16.14 -8.63
CA ARG A 174 10.05 -17.61 -8.77
C ARG A 174 9.26 -18.10 -9.98
N HIS A 175 8.04 -17.61 -10.15
CA HIS A 175 7.19 -18.03 -11.28
C HIS A 175 7.64 -17.42 -12.60
N ALA A 176 8.31 -16.26 -12.61
CA ALA A 176 8.92 -15.72 -13.82
C ALA A 176 9.94 -16.69 -14.44
N VAL A 177 10.79 -17.32 -13.61
CA VAL A 177 11.77 -18.33 -14.05
C VAL A 177 11.07 -19.58 -14.59
N ALA A 178 9.99 -20.02 -13.94
CA ALA A 178 9.20 -21.17 -14.41
C ALA A 178 8.53 -20.88 -15.77
N LEU A 179 7.91 -19.71 -15.93
CA LEU A 179 7.28 -19.29 -17.18
C LEU A 179 8.27 -19.14 -18.33
N GLN A 180 9.51 -18.74 -18.06
CA GLN A 180 10.58 -18.68 -19.07
C GLN A 180 10.98 -20.08 -19.57
N ARG A 181 10.89 -21.11 -18.73
CA ARG A 181 11.26 -22.48 -19.06
C ARG A 181 10.12 -23.27 -19.70
N ALA A 182 8.87 -22.89 -19.44
CA ALA A 182 7.69 -23.53 -19.98
C ALA A 182 7.69 -23.57 -21.52
N GLN A 183 7.40 -24.74 -22.08
CA GLN A 183 7.32 -25.02 -23.52
C GLN A 183 5.87 -25.22 -23.95
N GLU A 184 5.03 -25.74 -23.05
CA GLU A 184 3.63 -26.05 -23.34
C GLU A 184 2.68 -25.04 -22.69
N VAL A 185 1.48 -24.90 -23.25
CA VAL A 185 0.45 -23.99 -22.71
C VAL A 185 -0.05 -24.48 -21.35
N GLU A 186 -0.11 -25.80 -21.16
CA GLU A 186 -0.52 -26.43 -19.89
C GLU A 186 0.46 -26.10 -18.77
N GLU A 187 1.77 -26.15 -19.03
CA GLU A 187 2.80 -25.74 -18.05
C GLU A 187 2.68 -24.27 -17.63
N VAL A 188 2.32 -23.39 -18.58
CA VAL A 188 2.06 -21.98 -18.31
C VAL A 188 0.83 -21.81 -17.43
N ASP A 189 -0.27 -22.48 -17.76
CA ASP A 189 -1.55 -22.42 -17.01
C ASP A 189 -1.39 -22.97 -15.59
N ASP A 190 -0.66 -24.08 -15.42
CA ASP A 190 -0.31 -24.65 -14.13
C ASP A 190 0.55 -23.69 -13.29
N THR A 191 1.55 -23.07 -13.92
CA THR A 191 2.45 -22.12 -13.24
C THR A 191 1.68 -20.91 -12.74
N LEU A 192 0.79 -20.34 -13.56
CA LEU A 192 -0.05 -19.21 -13.17
C LEU A 192 -1.08 -19.58 -12.10
N SER A 193 -1.67 -20.78 -12.18
CA SER A 193 -2.61 -21.28 -11.16
C SER A 193 -1.93 -21.45 -9.79
N ARG A 194 -0.68 -21.94 -9.77
CA ARG A 194 0.12 -22.01 -8.53
C ARG A 194 0.42 -20.61 -7.99
N ALA A 195 0.84 -19.68 -8.84
CA ALA A 195 1.12 -18.31 -8.43
C ALA A 195 -0.13 -17.62 -7.86
N GLU A 196 -1.29 -17.81 -8.48
CA GLU A 196 -2.58 -17.34 -7.98
C GLU A 196 -2.87 -17.88 -6.57
N THR A 197 -2.71 -19.20 -6.38
CA THR A 197 -2.94 -19.86 -5.09
C THR A 197 -2.01 -19.30 -4.01
N GLU A 198 -0.73 -19.07 -4.33
CA GLU A 198 0.22 -18.50 -3.38
C GLU A 198 -0.12 -17.04 -3.00
N LEU A 199 -0.55 -16.22 -3.97
CA LEU A 199 -1.01 -14.85 -3.71
C LEU A 199 -2.28 -14.85 -2.84
N GLN A 200 -3.27 -15.69 -3.15
CA GLN A 200 -4.48 -15.85 -2.35
C GLN A 200 -4.15 -16.33 -0.93
N ALA A 201 -3.20 -17.27 -0.80
CA ALA A 201 -2.76 -17.77 0.47
C ALA A 201 -2.15 -16.65 1.33
N LEU A 202 -1.40 -15.69 0.78
CA LEU A 202 -0.92 -14.54 1.56
C LEU A 202 -2.08 -13.71 2.14
N MET A 203 -3.18 -13.61 1.39
CA MET A 203 -4.37 -12.82 1.75
C MET A 203 -5.34 -13.56 2.67
N ALA A 204 -5.16 -14.87 2.84
CA ALA A 204 -5.93 -15.65 3.80
C ALA A 204 -5.70 -15.15 5.24
N ARG A 205 -6.78 -14.84 5.95
CA ARG A 205 -6.75 -14.43 7.36
C ARG A 205 -6.73 -15.65 8.30
N THR A 206 -5.75 -16.53 8.12
CA THR A 206 -5.53 -17.71 8.98
C THR A 206 -4.18 -17.63 9.68
N ASP A 207 -4.08 -18.23 10.87
CA ASP A 207 -2.82 -18.42 11.61
C ASP A 207 -1.99 -17.13 11.73
N ILE A 208 -0.70 -17.18 11.39
CA ILE A 208 0.24 -16.05 11.41
C ILE A 208 -0.19 -14.93 10.44
N ARG A 209 -0.91 -15.26 9.36
CA ARG A 209 -1.38 -14.24 8.40
C ARG A 209 -2.53 -13.44 8.96
N ARG A 210 -3.43 -14.05 9.74
CA ARG A 210 -4.48 -13.31 10.47
C ARG A 210 -3.86 -12.19 11.29
N GLN A 211 -2.82 -12.55 12.02
CA GLN A 211 -2.09 -11.63 12.88
C GLN A 211 -1.44 -10.49 12.09
N PHE A 212 -0.79 -10.78 10.95
CA PHE A 212 -0.29 -9.75 10.04
C PHE A 212 -1.40 -8.75 9.63
N HIS A 213 -2.55 -9.25 9.17
CA HIS A 213 -3.66 -8.40 8.75
C HIS A 213 -4.23 -7.55 9.90
N GLU A 214 -4.28 -8.11 11.12
CA GLU A 214 -4.70 -7.38 12.32
C GLU A 214 -3.75 -6.21 12.66
N ILE A 215 -2.44 -6.39 12.48
CA ILE A 215 -1.45 -5.31 12.66
C ILE A 215 -1.63 -4.23 11.59
N VAL A 216 -1.82 -4.60 10.32
CA VAL A 216 -2.07 -3.63 9.25
C VAL A 216 -3.33 -2.81 9.55
N ASP A 217 -4.41 -3.48 9.98
CA ASP A 217 -5.67 -2.83 10.36
C ASP A 217 -5.51 -1.94 11.62
N LEU A 218 -4.64 -2.32 12.58
CA LEU A 218 -4.29 -1.48 13.73
C LEU A 218 -3.49 -0.24 13.32
N LEU A 219 -2.47 -0.40 12.49
CA LEU A 219 -1.62 0.68 12.00
C LEU A 219 -2.42 1.72 11.21
N LYS A 220 -3.34 1.27 10.34
CA LYS A 220 -4.26 2.14 9.62
C LYS A 220 -5.07 3.01 10.58
N ARG A 221 -5.76 2.39 11.54
CA ARG A 221 -6.60 3.10 12.52
C ARG A 221 -5.79 4.08 13.38
N LEU A 222 -4.59 3.68 13.83
CA LEU A 222 -3.73 4.56 14.61
C LEU A 222 -3.26 5.77 13.79
N ALA A 223 -2.82 5.57 12.55
CA ALA A 223 -2.35 6.65 11.70
C ALA A 223 -3.46 7.67 11.38
N GLU A 224 -4.66 7.20 11.06
CA GLU A 224 -5.84 8.04 10.84
C GLU A 224 -6.20 8.85 12.08
N GLU A 225 -6.25 8.19 13.26
CA GLU A 225 -6.57 8.86 14.51
C GLU A 225 -5.49 9.89 14.91
N ILE A 226 -4.21 9.54 14.79
CA ILE A 226 -3.10 10.44 15.09
C ILE A 226 -3.15 11.66 14.17
N ARG A 227 -3.36 11.46 12.86
CA ARG A 227 -3.47 12.57 11.91
C ARG A 227 -4.60 13.50 12.30
N LEU A 228 -5.80 12.97 12.55
CA LEU A 228 -6.97 13.76 12.92
C LEU A 228 -6.72 14.58 14.19
N LYS A 229 -6.24 13.94 15.25
CA LYS A 229 -5.97 14.58 16.55
C LYS A 229 -4.80 15.56 16.51
N SER A 230 -3.81 15.32 15.66
CA SER A 230 -2.72 16.26 15.39
C SER A 230 -3.28 17.53 14.75
N VAL A 231 -4.06 17.43 13.68
CA VAL A 231 -4.66 18.61 13.00
C VAL A 231 -5.59 19.37 13.93
N SER A 232 -6.45 18.67 14.68
CA SER A 232 -7.40 19.30 15.60
C SER A 232 -6.77 19.76 16.92
N ASN A 233 -5.47 19.54 17.10
CA ASN A 233 -4.72 19.85 18.33
C ASN A 233 -5.33 19.26 19.62
N ASP A 234 -6.01 18.11 19.53
CA ASP A 234 -6.66 17.42 20.66
C ASP A 234 -5.75 16.30 21.19
N LEU A 235 -4.59 16.70 21.71
CA LEU A 235 -3.59 15.77 22.24
C LEU A 235 -3.78 15.61 23.76
N ARG A 236 -4.65 14.68 24.17
CA ARG A 236 -4.86 14.35 25.59
C ARG A 236 -3.87 13.29 26.06
N SER A 237 -3.45 13.36 27.33
CA SER A 237 -2.52 12.39 27.92
C SER A 237 -3.05 10.94 27.86
N SER A 238 -4.35 10.74 28.05
CA SER A 238 -5.00 9.42 27.96
C SER A 238 -4.93 8.84 26.54
N THR A 239 -5.15 9.67 25.52
CA THR A 239 -5.03 9.29 24.11
C THR A 239 -3.61 8.87 23.77
N LEU A 240 -2.62 9.68 24.15
CA LEU A 240 -1.21 9.38 23.93
C LEU A 240 -0.77 8.08 24.62
N LEU A 241 -1.25 7.84 25.85
CA LEU A 241 -0.95 6.60 26.57
C LEU A 241 -1.56 5.38 25.87
N ARG A 242 -2.78 5.49 25.35
CA ARG A 242 -3.43 4.42 24.58
C ARG A 242 -2.65 4.11 23.30
N TRP A 243 -2.25 5.12 22.54
CA TRP A 243 -1.42 4.93 21.36
C TRP A 243 -0.08 4.30 21.69
N HIS A 244 0.58 4.75 22.75
CA HIS A 244 1.85 4.16 23.20
C HIS A 244 1.69 2.66 23.51
N LYS A 245 0.67 2.28 24.29
CA LYS A 245 0.37 0.88 24.61
C LYS A 245 0.08 0.05 23.36
N ALA A 246 -0.68 0.60 22.41
CA ALA A 246 -0.98 -0.08 21.15
C ALA A 246 0.27 -0.29 20.30
N THR A 247 1.17 0.71 20.24
CA THR A 247 2.45 0.61 19.52
C THR A 247 3.36 -0.43 20.16
N VAL A 248 3.49 -0.46 21.49
CA VAL A 248 4.27 -1.48 22.20
C VAL A 248 3.69 -2.87 21.94
N GLY A 249 2.37 -3.03 22.09
CA GLY A 249 1.71 -4.31 21.81
C GLY A 249 1.92 -4.80 20.37
N ALA A 250 1.97 -3.89 19.39
CA ALA A 250 2.26 -4.25 18.01
C ALA A 250 3.73 -4.66 17.77
N VAL A 251 4.68 -4.13 18.54
CA VAL A 251 6.11 -4.50 18.47
C VAL A 251 6.35 -5.84 19.17
N ASP A 252 5.83 -6.02 20.37
CA ASP A 252 5.92 -7.28 21.13
C ASP A 252 5.33 -8.44 20.31
N PHE A 253 4.29 -8.14 19.53
CA PHE A 253 3.64 -9.10 18.66
C PHE A 253 4.54 -9.60 17.51
N LEU A 254 5.50 -8.79 17.04
CA LEU A 254 6.42 -9.13 15.95
C LEU A 254 7.77 -9.70 16.43
N SER A 255 7.97 -9.79 17.75
CA SER A 255 9.18 -10.28 18.41
C SER A 255 9.06 -11.77 18.72
#